data_AF-Q6QUT4-F1
#
_entry.id   AF-Q6QUT4-F1
#
_cell.length_a   1.000
_cell.length_b   1.000
_cell.length_c   1.000
_cell.angle_alpha   90.00
_cell.angle_beta   90.00
_cell.angle_gamma   90.00
#
_symmetry.space_group_name_H-M   'P 1'
#
loop_
_entity.id
_entity.type
_entity.pdbx_description
1 polymer ?
#
loop_
_entity_poly.entity_id
_entity_poly.type
_entity_poly.pdbx_seq_one_letter_code
_entity_poly.pdbx_strand_id
1 'polypeptide(L)'
;MFNNRIRTAALAGAIAISTAASGVAIPAFAQETGTYNNTGGFNDADGSTIQPAPAVDHSEAELRDATDATGNYLAAFQSGDIEAIVGAYIDAGVNGFDPSEEAIFKAFEAARDEATQQLAFSAETITKTRESVAYALKVDQEATEAYLAYRNALRGAATSINPLIDAANAANRTDGSEIEIYDNIFLASDVFTDGPLLLPAYRELVALQTEVNEDLEWLGEFAIDNDADNYVQRYHIPAVEALKAEIDARLEAIEPLRADSAEKNRLAQKSDVLVRQLYLDRATAQRDTLRVVEAIFSTSARYVELYEHPENVVVEGKTLRQHYSSLIPNLFIAAVGNISELNAADAEAEALFLDWETDLGTNDEQVAYDEAKLKFAIETYAKILINGEVWQEPLAKVQYFDASAKQEAADREAARAADAAYRAEQLRIAQEAADAQNALAEALANAGNSDNDGDNSSDDKGTGSSDIGTWGPFAAIAAIFPFLSGIVKF
;
A
#
# COMPACT_ATOMS: atom_id res chain seq x y z
N MET A 1 -35.57 -7.13 -8.96
CA MET A 1 -34.75 -6.78 -7.79
C MET A 1 -33.73 -5.78 -8.32
N PHE A 2 -33.88 -4.52 -7.92
CA PHE A 2 -33.13 -3.39 -8.48
C PHE A 2 -32.23 -2.85 -7.37
N ASN A 3 -31.00 -3.38 -7.35
CA ASN A 3 -29.91 -3.07 -6.42
C ASN A 3 -29.36 -1.63 -6.62
N ASN A 4 -29.87 -0.87 -7.60
CA ASN A 4 -29.51 0.54 -7.87
C ASN A 4 -30.37 1.58 -7.13
N ARG A 5 -31.25 1.15 -6.22
CA ARG A 5 -32.26 1.99 -5.55
C ARG A 5 -31.71 3.05 -4.59
N ILE A 6 -30.50 2.86 -4.06
CA ILE A 6 -29.94 3.75 -3.04
C ILE A 6 -28.76 4.60 -3.57
N ARG A 7 -28.20 4.22 -4.73
CA ARG A 7 -27.09 4.94 -5.38
C ARG A 7 -27.48 6.36 -5.83
N THR A 8 -28.74 6.62 -6.18
CA THR A 8 -29.11 7.88 -6.87
C THR A 8 -29.24 9.12 -5.95
N ALA A 9 -29.64 8.96 -4.68
CA ALA A 9 -29.78 10.09 -3.76
C ALA A 9 -28.54 10.28 -2.86
N ALA A 10 -27.82 9.19 -2.56
CA ALA A 10 -26.60 9.23 -1.77
C ALA A 10 -25.39 9.76 -2.56
N LEU A 11 -25.23 9.42 -3.85
CA LEU A 11 -24.03 9.80 -4.62
C LEU A 11 -23.88 11.33 -4.81
N ALA A 12 -24.98 12.08 -4.93
CA ALA A 12 -24.91 13.55 -5.06
C ALA A 12 -24.54 14.28 -3.74
N GLY A 13 -24.87 13.70 -2.59
CA GLY A 13 -24.42 14.18 -1.27
C GLY A 13 -23.03 13.68 -0.89
N ALA A 14 -22.71 12.44 -1.30
CA ALA A 14 -21.42 11.79 -1.07
C ALA A 14 -20.32 12.33 -1.98
N ILE A 15 -20.59 12.85 -3.19
CA ILE A 15 -19.55 13.51 -4.02
C ILE A 15 -19.01 14.79 -3.35
N ALA A 16 -19.84 15.52 -2.60
CA ALA A 16 -19.40 16.69 -1.83
C ALA A 16 -18.62 16.31 -0.55
N ILE A 17 -18.90 15.13 0.02
CA ILE A 17 -18.16 14.57 1.17
C ILE A 17 -16.93 13.80 0.69
N SER A 18 -16.93 13.18 -0.48
CA SER A 18 -15.85 12.38 -1.05
C SER A 18 -14.84 13.24 -1.79
N THR A 19 -15.14 14.46 -2.23
CA THR A 19 -14.08 15.45 -2.54
C THR A 19 -13.50 16.11 -1.29
N ALA A 20 -14.18 16.03 -0.14
CA ALA A 20 -13.65 16.49 1.15
C ALA A 20 -13.01 15.37 2.01
N ALA A 21 -13.24 14.10 1.67
CA ALA A 21 -12.77 12.91 2.38
C ALA A 21 -12.07 11.88 1.47
N SER A 22 -12.00 12.11 0.15
CA SER A 22 -10.89 11.60 -0.66
C SER A 22 -9.66 12.36 -0.24
N GLY A 23 -8.51 11.69 -0.20
CA GLY A 23 -7.23 12.27 0.21
C GLY A 23 -6.72 13.37 -0.74
N VAL A 24 -7.41 14.50 -0.82
CA VAL A 24 -7.00 15.74 -1.46
C VAL A 24 -7.35 16.90 -0.52
N ALA A 25 -6.41 17.20 0.38
CA ALA A 25 -6.45 18.18 1.50
C ALA A 25 -7.27 17.71 2.72
N ILE A 26 -6.74 17.66 3.95
CA ILE A 26 -6.36 18.74 4.90
C ILE A 26 -5.68 18.05 6.15
N PRO A 27 -4.92 18.69 7.08
CA PRO A 27 -4.17 19.95 7.08
C PRO A 27 -2.65 19.69 7.13
N ALA A 28 -1.88 20.68 6.69
CA ALA A 28 -0.45 20.75 6.98
C ALA A 28 -0.23 20.69 8.50
N PHE A 29 0.23 19.55 9.01
CA PHE A 29 0.95 19.55 10.29
C PHE A 29 2.16 20.45 10.11
N ALA A 30 2.29 21.37 11.05
CA ALA A 30 3.23 22.47 11.02
C ALA A 30 4.60 22.00 10.55
N GLN A 31 5.02 22.63 9.46
CA GLN A 31 6.37 22.63 8.95
C GLN A 31 7.29 23.17 10.05
N GLU A 32 7.77 22.31 10.94
CA GLU A 32 8.95 22.61 11.74
C GLU A 32 10.17 22.48 10.83
N THR A 33 10.46 23.61 10.18
CA THR A 33 11.77 23.93 9.62
C THR A 33 12.85 23.76 10.69
N GLY A 34 13.79 22.84 10.48
CA GLY A 34 15.14 22.98 11.05
C GLY A 34 15.83 21.69 11.45
N THR A 35 16.64 21.15 10.55
CA THR A 35 18.01 20.70 10.85
C THR A 35 18.19 19.66 11.98
N TYR A 36 17.40 18.59 11.98
CA TYR A 36 17.79 17.32 12.56
C TYR A 36 17.53 16.22 11.52
N ASN A 37 18.51 15.33 11.31
CA ASN A 37 18.40 14.13 10.46
C ASN A 37 17.38 13.13 11.03
N ASN A 38 16.10 13.52 11.08
CA ASN A 38 14.98 12.61 11.21
C ASN A 38 14.46 12.36 9.80
N THR A 39 14.71 11.16 9.27
CA THR A 39 13.90 10.57 8.20
C THR A 39 12.43 10.63 8.65
N GLY A 40 11.72 11.65 8.19
CA GLY A 40 10.38 11.96 8.62
C GLY A 40 9.37 10.95 8.09
N GLY A 41 8.57 10.40 9.00
CA GLY A 41 7.14 10.17 8.80
C GLY A 41 6.75 8.99 7.92
N PHE A 42 6.32 7.90 8.57
CA PHE A 42 5.81 6.64 8.00
C PHE A 42 6.90 5.75 7.37
N ASN A 43 6.86 4.45 7.68
CA ASN A 43 7.76 3.46 7.08
C ASN A 43 7.26 3.15 5.67
N ASP A 44 7.91 3.71 4.64
CA ASP A 44 7.54 3.48 3.24
C ASP A 44 7.59 2.00 2.80
N ALA A 45 8.25 1.12 3.58
CA ALA A 45 8.49 -0.27 3.23
C ALA A 45 7.32 -1.24 3.53
N ASP A 46 6.34 -0.87 4.36
CA ASP A 46 5.30 -1.79 4.85
C ASP A 46 3.87 -1.42 4.42
N GLY A 47 3.72 -0.48 3.49
CA GLY A 47 2.41 -0.04 2.99
C GLY A 47 1.64 0.89 3.95
N SER A 48 2.28 1.38 5.02
CA SER A 48 1.67 2.36 5.94
C SER A 48 1.64 3.79 5.41
N THR A 49 2.48 4.12 4.44
CA THR A 49 2.43 5.41 3.75
C THR A 49 1.22 5.47 2.81
N ILE A 50 0.55 6.61 2.80
CA ILE A 50 -0.49 6.90 1.81
C ILE A 50 0.15 6.91 0.42
N GLN A 51 -0.32 6.04 -0.46
CA GLN A 51 0.08 6.03 -1.87
C GLN A 51 -1.16 6.32 -2.71
N PRO A 52 -1.09 7.27 -3.67
CA PRO A 52 -2.14 7.42 -4.66
C PRO A 52 -2.29 6.09 -5.41
N ALA A 53 -3.43 5.41 -5.24
CA ALA A 53 -3.69 4.14 -5.89
C ALA A 53 -4.35 4.40 -7.25
N PRO A 54 -3.68 4.14 -8.38
CA PRO A 54 -4.35 4.17 -9.68
C PRO A 54 -5.48 3.14 -9.71
N ALA A 55 -6.53 3.40 -10.49
CA ALA A 55 -7.60 2.43 -10.73
C ALA A 55 -7.07 1.31 -11.63
N VAL A 56 -6.66 0.19 -11.03
CA VAL A 56 -6.16 -1.01 -11.73
C VAL A 56 -7.00 -2.21 -11.30
N ASP A 57 -7.49 -2.98 -12.27
CA ASP A 57 -8.26 -4.18 -11.99
C ASP A 57 -7.33 -5.32 -11.56
N HIS A 58 -7.43 -5.70 -10.29
CA HIS A 58 -6.91 -6.97 -9.77
C HIS A 58 -8.12 -7.82 -9.41
N SER A 59 -8.19 -9.02 -9.96
CA SER A 59 -9.33 -9.90 -9.75
C SER A 59 -9.44 -10.33 -8.28
N GLU A 60 -10.66 -10.59 -7.83
CA GLU A 60 -10.91 -11.04 -6.45
C GLU A 60 -10.17 -12.34 -6.12
N ALA A 61 -9.97 -13.22 -7.11
CA ALA A 61 -9.16 -14.42 -6.96
C ALA A 61 -7.67 -14.11 -6.73
N GLU A 62 -7.10 -13.14 -7.45
CA GLU A 62 -5.71 -12.71 -7.25
C GLU A 62 -5.51 -12.09 -5.86
N LEU A 63 -6.45 -11.26 -5.41
CA LEU A 63 -6.41 -10.66 -4.08
C LEU A 63 -6.57 -11.70 -2.96
N ARG A 64 -7.46 -12.68 -3.17
CA ARG A 64 -7.63 -13.81 -2.26
C ARG A 64 -6.35 -14.63 -2.15
N ASP A 65 -5.81 -15.07 -3.28
CA ASP A 65 -4.64 -15.94 -3.30
C ASP A 65 -3.41 -15.22 -2.69
N ALA A 66 -3.28 -13.91 -2.89
CA ALA A 66 -2.25 -13.09 -2.25
C ALA A 66 -2.44 -12.99 -0.73
N THR A 67 -3.66 -12.69 -0.27
CA THR A 67 -3.94 -12.61 1.18
C THR A 67 -3.87 -13.98 1.86
N ASP A 68 -4.25 -15.07 1.19
CA ASP A 68 -4.10 -16.44 1.69
C ASP A 68 -2.64 -16.86 1.83
N ALA A 69 -1.77 -16.44 0.92
CA ALA A 69 -0.33 -16.73 1.01
C ALA A 69 0.27 -16.18 2.32
N THR A 70 -0.08 -14.94 2.69
CA THR A 70 0.33 -14.36 3.98
C THR A 70 -0.39 -15.00 5.16
N GLY A 71 -1.68 -15.32 5.02
CA GLY A 71 -2.45 -16.03 6.04
C GLY A 71 -1.84 -17.40 6.39
N ASN A 72 -1.40 -18.16 5.39
CA ASN A 72 -0.75 -19.46 5.60
C ASN A 72 0.53 -19.36 6.43
N TYR A 73 1.32 -18.29 6.25
CA TYR A 73 2.49 -18.03 7.10
C TYR A 73 2.08 -17.70 8.54
N LEU A 74 1.01 -16.91 8.73
CA LEU A 74 0.52 -16.50 10.05
C LEU A 74 -0.31 -17.59 10.76
N ALA A 75 -0.73 -18.66 10.08
CA ALA A 75 -1.60 -19.70 10.63
C ALA A 75 -1.03 -20.39 11.88
N ALA A 76 0.29 -20.61 11.92
CA ALA A 76 0.97 -21.16 13.09
C ALA A 76 0.86 -20.20 14.31
N PHE A 77 0.99 -18.90 14.08
CA PHE A 77 0.82 -17.87 15.10
C PHE A 77 -0.64 -17.78 15.56
N GLN A 78 -1.61 -17.85 14.65
CA GLN A 78 -3.05 -17.82 14.95
C GLN A 78 -3.50 -19.02 15.79
N SER A 79 -2.97 -20.21 15.51
CA SER A 79 -3.28 -21.44 16.26
C SER A 79 -2.52 -21.55 17.59
N GLY A 80 -1.54 -20.67 17.83
CA GLY A 80 -0.65 -20.76 18.99
C GLY A 80 0.23 -22.01 18.96
N ASP A 81 0.52 -22.54 17.77
CA ASP A 81 1.38 -23.70 17.57
C ASP A 81 2.84 -23.28 17.76
N ILE A 82 3.25 -23.18 19.03
CA ILE A 82 4.60 -22.80 19.45
C ILE A 82 5.64 -23.78 18.88
N GLU A 83 5.28 -25.06 18.68
CA GLU A 83 6.17 -26.06 18.10
C GLU A 83 6.43 -25.76 16.62
N ALA A 84 5.43 -25.36 15.86
CA ALA A 84 5.62 -24.90 14.48
C ALA A 84 6.38 -23.57 14.38
N ILE A 85 6.14 -22.62 15.29
CA ILE A 85 6.76 -21.29 15.30
C ILE A 85 8.24 -21.34 15.69
N VAL A 86 8.60 -22.19 16.66
CA VAL A 86 9.96 -22.22 17.25
C VAL A 86 10.73 -23.48 16.88
N GLY A 87 10.04 -24.58 16.55
CA GLY A 87 10.64 -25.88 16.24
C GLY A 87 11.48 -25.87 14.96
N ALA A 88 11.06 -25.16 13.91
CA ALA A 88 11.86 -25.01 12.69
C ALA A 88 13.22 -24.30 12.94
N TYR A 89 13.24 -23.36 13.89
CA TYR A 89 14.42 -22.60 14.29
C TYR A 89 15.35 -23.43 15.21
N ILE A 90 14.79 -24.37 15.97
CA ILE A 90 15.54 -25.31 16.81
C ILE A 90 16.14 -26.46 15.96
N ASP A 91 15.42 -26.94 14.94
CA ASP A 91 15.82 -28.07 14.09
C ASP A 91 16.86 -27.71 13.02
N ALA A 92 17.13 -26.42 12.79
CA ALA A 92 18.19 -25.95 11.90
C ALA A 92 19.61 -26.23 12.44
N GLY A 93 19.75 -26.73 13.67
CA GLY A 93 21.00 -27.24 14.24
C GLY A 93 21.45 -28.53 13.53
N VAL A 94 22.68 -28.54 13.02
CA VAL A 94 23.28 -29.69 12.30
C VAL A 94 23.17 -30.97 13.13
N ASN A 95 22.35 -31.94 12.70
CA ASN A 95 22.21 -33.30 13.28
C ASN A 95 22.35 -33.36 14.81
N GLY A 96 21.48 -32.61 15.52
CA GLY A 96 21.40 -32.62 16.98
C GLY A 96 20.92 -31.27 17.53
N PHE A 97 20.22 -31.30 18.66
CA PHE A 97 19.84 -30.10 19.40
C PHE A 97 21.10 -29.40 19.92
N ASP A 98 21.47 -28.25 19.32
CA ASP A 98 22.53 -27.36 19.82
C ASP A 98 21.90 -26.26 20.69
N PRO A 99 22.00 -26.34 22.04
CA PRO A 99 21.46 -25.33 22.94
C PRO A 99 22.31 -24.06 23.02
N SER A 100 23.30 -23.89 22.14
CA SER A 100 24.17 -22.71 22.17
C SER A 100 23.38 -21.42 21.91
N GLU A 101 23.75 -20.36 22.64
CA GLU A 101 23.17 -19.02 22.42
C GLU A 101 23.44 -18.51 21.00
N GLU A 102 24.55 -18.92 20.37
CA GLU A 102 24.85 -18.58 18.97
C GLU A 102 23.86 -19.24 17.98
N ALA A 103 23.50 -20.52 18.20
CA ALA A 103 22.50 -21.19 17.38
C ALA A 103 21.13 -20.52 17.54
N ILE A 104 20.74 -20.20 18.77
CA ILE A 104 19.48 -19.49 19.08
C ILE A 104 19.46 -18.11 18.41
N PHE A 105 20.56 -17.35 18.48
CA PHE A 105 20.69 -16.05 17.80
C PHE A 105 20.46 -16.16 16.29
N LYS A 106 21.17 -17.08 15.61
CA LYS A 106 21.03 -17.29 14.15
C LYS A 106 19.62 -17.68 13.76
N ALA A 107 18.95 -18.48 14.59
CA ALA A 107 17.60 -18.92 14.32
C ALA A 107 16.59 -17.77 14.44
N PHE A 108 16.72 -16.91 15.47
CA PHE A 108 15.91 -15.69 15.57
C PHE A 108 16.21 -14.66 14.48
N GLU A 109 17.45 -14.55 14.01
CA GLU A 109 17.76 -13.73 12.82
C GLU A 109 17.08 -14.26 11.57
N ALA A 110 17.15 -15.56 11.30
CA ALA A 110 16.46 -16.16 10.16
C ALA A 110 14.95 -15.95 10.23
N ALA A 111 14.36 -16.08 11.42
CA ALA A 111 12.95 -15.83 11.66
C ALA A 111 12.55 -14.38 11.40
N ARG A 112 13.38 -13.43 11.87
CA ARG A 112 13.23 -12.00 11.58
C ARG A 112 13.25 -11.76 10.08
N ASP A 113 14.26 -12.28 9.38
CA ASP A 113 14.45 -12.04 7.95
C ASP A 113 13.29 -12.61 7.10
N GLU A 114 12.70 -13.73 7.52
CA GLU A 114 11.48 -14.28 6.93
C GLU A 114 10.26 -13.38 7.20
N ALA A 115 10.07 -12.91 8.43
CA ALA A 115 9.01 -11.97 8.78
C ALA A 115 9.13 -10.64 8.00
N THR A 116 10.35 -10.13 7.80
CA THR A 116 10.62 -8.95 6.97
C THR A 116 10.22 -9.18 5.49
N GLN A 117 10.49 -10.36 4.94
CA GLN A 117 10.05 -10.72 3.58
C GLN A 117 8.53 -10.78 3.47
N GLN A 118 7.86 -11.36 4.47
CA GLN A 118 6.40 -11.41 4.53
C GLN A 118 5.79 -10.00 4.68
N LEU A 119 6.42 -9.10 5.43
CA LEU A 119 6.02 -7.69 5.50
C LEU A 119 6.08 -7.00 4.14
N ALA A 120 7.17 -7.20 3.39
CA ALA A 120 7.31 -6.63 2.05
C ALA A 120 6.25 -7.17 1.07
N PHE A 121 5.96 -8.47 1.14
CA PHE A 121 4.90 -9.10 0.34
C PHE A 121 3.50 -8.59 0.74
N SER A 122 3.23 -8.43 2.03
CA SER A 122 1.99 -7.84 2.54
C SER A 122 1.82 -6.38 2.09
N ALA A 123 2.90 -5.60 2.06
CA ALA A 123 2.89 -4.22 1.54
C ALA A 123 2.51 -4.14 0.06
N GLU A 124 3.03 -5.05 -0.76
CA GLU A 124 2.64 -5.18 -2.18
C GLU A 124 1.15 -5.55 -2.30
N THR A 125 0.68 -6.46 -1.46
CA THR A 125 -0.73 -6.89 -1.41
C THR A 125 -1.67 -5.74 -1.00
N ILE A 126 -1.28 -4.94 -0.01
CA ILE A 126 -1.99 -3.71 0.37
C ILE A 126 -2.06 -2.72 -0.81
N THR A 127 -0.99 -2.61 -1.59
CA THR A 127 -0.97 -1.74 -2.76
C THR A 127 -1.96 -2.21 -3.82
N LYS A 128 -1.91 -3.50 -4.19
CA LYS A 128 -2.84 -4.10 -5.18
C LYS A 128 -4.30 -4.01 -4.75
N THR A 129 -4.58 -4.27 -3.47
CA THR A 129 -5.94 -4.15 -2.93
C THR A 129 -6.45 -2.70 -2.98
N ARG A 130 -5.63 -1.69 -2.65
CA ARG A 130 -5.98 -0.26 -2.83
C ARG A 130 -6.29 0.10 -4.28
N GLU A 131 -5.46 -0.37 -5.22
CA GLU A 131 -5.68 -0.14 -6.66
C GLU A 131 -6.99 -0.76 -7.14
N SER A 132 -7.29 -1.97 -6.66
CA SER A 132 -8.52 -2.69 -7.00
C SER A 132 -9.75 -2.03 -6.40
N VAL A 133 -9.68 -1.56 -5.14
CA VAL A 133 -10.76 -0.76 -4.53
C VAL A 133 -11.03 0.51 -5.35
N ALA A 134 -9.98 1.22 -5.78
CA ALA A 134 -10.12 2.40 -6.63
C ALA A 134 -10.74 2.07 -8.00
N TYR A 135 -10.41 0.91 -8.58
CA TYR A 135 -11.02 0.41 -9.81
C TYR A 135 -12.51 0.13 -9.64
N ALA A 136 -12.90 -0.62 -8.61
CA ALA A 136 -14.30 -0.94 -8.33
C ALA A 136 -15.15 0.32 -8.10
N LEU A 137 -14.64 1.29 -7.33
CA LEU A 137 -15.31 2.58 -7.12
C LEU A 137 -15.55 3.33 -8.43
N LYS A 138 -14.53 3.36 -9.31
CA LYS A 138 -14.63 4.01 -10.62
C LYS A 138 -15.69 3.35 -11.49
N VAL A 139 -15.65 2.02 -11.59
CA VAL A 139 -16.62 1.26 -12.40
C VAL A 139 -18.04 1.44 -11.86
N ASP A 140 -18.22 1.49 -10.55
CA ASP A 140 -19.53 1.69 -9.92
C ASP A 140 -20.10 3.09 -10.20
N GLN A 141 -19.24 4.11 -10.16
CA GLN A 141 -19.59 5.46 -10.56
C GLN A 141 -20.01 5.51 -12.04
N GLU A 142 -19.21 4.94 -12.94
CA GLU A 142 -19.52 4.91 -14.38
C GLU A 142 -20.83 4.17 -14.66
N ALA A 143 -21.11 3.06 -13.96
CA ALA A 143 -22.37 2.33 -14.05
C ALA A 143 -23.56 3.17 -13.59
N THR A 144 -23.40 3.94 -12.50
CA THR A 144 -24.43 4.84 -11.99
C THR A 144 -24.71 5.97 -12.97
N GLU A 145 -23.67 6.60 -13.52
CA GLU A 145 -23.82 7.68 -14.52
C GLU A 145 -24.55 7.17 -15.78
N ALA A 146 -24.18 5.99 -16.28
CA ALA A 146 -24.83 5.38 -17.45
C ALA A 146 -26.30 5.00 -17.17
N TYR A 147 -26.58 4.46 -15.98
CA TYR A 147 -27.95 4.17 -15.55
C TYR A 147 -28.83 5.43 -15.49
N LEU A 148 -28.30 6.53 -14.95
CA LEU A 148 -29.01 7.80 -14.86
C LEU A 148 -29.25 8.41 -16.25
N ALA A 149 -28.26 8.34 -17.15
CA ALA A 149 -28.41 8.79 -18.53
C ALA A 149 -29.53 8.02 -19.25
N TYR A 150 -29.53 6.69 -19.14
CA TYR A 150 -30.56 5.83 -19.71
C TYR A 150 -31.96 6.12 -19.14
N ARG A 151 -32.08 6.24 -17.80
CA ARG A 151 -33.34 6.60 -17.14
C ARG A 151 -33.86 7.96 -17.62
N ASN A 152 -33.00 8.97 -17.67
CA ASN A 152 -33.40 10.32 -18.07
C ASN A 152 -33.84 10.36 -19.53
N ALA A 153 -33.22 9.56 -20.41
CA ALA A 153 -33.64 9.43 -21.80
C ALA A 153 -35.03 8.81 -21.94
N LEU A 154 -35.33 7.74 -21.17
CA LEU A 154 -36.69 7.16 -21.11
C LEU A 154 -37.71 8.17 -20.57
N ARG A 155 -37.40 8.90 -19.50
CA ARG A 155 -38.30 9.97 -19.00
C ARG A 155 -38.57 11.05 -20.07
N GLY A 156 -37.54 11.41 -20.83
CA GLY A 156 -37.67 12.34 -21.96
C GLY A 156 -38.52 11.80 -23.10
N ALA A 157 -38.46 10.50 -23.37
CA ALA A 157 -39.30 9.83 -24.37
C ALA A 157 -40.78 9.93 -24.00
N ALA A 158 -41.18 9.56 -22.78
CA ALA A 158 -42.58 9.69 -22.34
C ALA A 158 -43.09 11.14 -22.42
N THR A 159 -42.26 12.11 -22.05
CA THR A 159 -42.61 13.55 -22.16
C THR A 159 -42.87 13.98 -23.60
N SER A 160 -42.22 13.35 -24.58
CA SER A 160 -42.32 13.72 -26.00
C SER A 160 -43.37 12.90 -26.75
N ILE A 161 -43.53 11.62 -26.38
CA ILE A 161 -44.39 10.65 -27.07
C ILE A 161 -45.83 10.70 -26.56
N ASN A 162 -46.08 10.82 -25.24
CA ASN A 162 -47.44 10.80 -24.69
C ASN A 162 -48.36 11.90 -25.27
N PRO A 163 -47.89 13.15 -25.48
CA PRO A 163 -48.71 14.15 -26.19
C PRO A 163 -49.05 13.78 -27.65
N LEU A 164 -48.18 13.01 -28.32
CA LEU A 164 -48.42 12.55 -29.69
C LEU A 164 -49.38 11.36 -29.72
N ILE A 165 -49.31 10.47 -28.72
CA ILE A 165 -50.30 9.43 -28.46
C ILE A 165 -51.69 10.05 -28.29
N ASP A 166 -51.83 11.03 -27.38
CA ASP A 166 -53.09 11.73 -27.14
C ASP A 166 -53.64 12.39 -28.43
N ALA A 167 -52.76 12.96 -29.25
CA ALA A 167 -53.12 13.58 -30.52
C ALA A 167 -53.58 12.56 -31.58
N ALA A 168 -52.88 11.43 -31.71
CA ALA A 168 -53.24 10.35 -32.62
C ALA A 168 -54.59 9.72 -32.24
N ASN A 169 -54.78 9.44 -30.94
CA ASN A 169 -56.01 8.91 -30.37
C ASN A 169 -57.19 9.89 -30.56
N ALA A 170 -56.99 11.19 -30.33
CA ALA A 170 -58.05 12.19 -30.52
C ALA A 170 -58.48 12.35 -31.99
N ALA A 171 -57.58 12.07 -32.94
CA ALA A 171 -57.85 12.10 -34.37
C ALA A 171 -58.49 10.79 -34.88
N ASN A 172 -58.41 9.70 -34.12
CA ASN A 172 -59.04 8.42 -34.44
C ASN A 172 -60.58 8.50 -34.26
N ARG A 173 -61.34 8.07 -35.28
CA ARG A 173 -62.81 7.97 -35.25
C ARG A 173 -63.32 6.57 -35.58
N THR A 174 -62.40 5.61 -35.65
CA THR A 174 -62.79 4.20 -35.72
C THR A 174 -63.50 3.79 -34.43
N ASP A 175 -64.30 2.74 -34.46
CA ASP A 175 -65.01 2.23 -33.29
C ASP A 175 -64.09 1.54 -32.26
N GLY A 176 -62.78 1.59 -32.49
CA GLY A 176 -61.75 0.97 -31.67
C GLY A 176 -61.62 -0.54 -31.87
N SER A 177 -62.34 -1.14 -32.82
CA SER A 177 -62.24 -2.58 -33.12
C SER A 177 -61.16 -2.93 -34.15
N GLU A 178 -60.69 -1.94 -34.92
CA GLU A 178 -59.73 -2.12 -36.03
C GLU A 178 -58.42 -1.33 -35.83
N ILE A 179 -58.46 -0.16 -35.18
CA ILE A 179 -57.28 0.55 -34.64
C ILE A 179 -57.44 0.66 -33.13
N GLU A 180 -56.51 0.06 -32.38
CA GLU A 180 -56.50 0.13 -30.92
C GLU A 180 -56.13 1.54 -30.45
N ILE A 181 -56.67 1.96 -29.31
CA ILE A 181 -56.29 3.25 -28.70
C ILE A 181 -54.93 3.05 -28.05
N TYR A 182 -53.91 3.77 -28.51
CA TYR A 182 -52.57 3.67 -27.92
C TYR A 182 -52.59 4.05 -26.44
N ASP A 183 -52.00 3.21 -25.60
CA ASP A 183 -51.77 3.52 -24.21
C ASP A 183 -50.58 4.47 -24.05
N ASN A 184 -50.70 5.44 -23.14
CA ASN A 184 -49.59 6.32 -22.79
C ASN A 184 -48.44 5.51 -22.17
N ILE A 185 -47.21 5.81 -22.60
CA ILE A 185 -46.05 5.05 -22.14
C ILE A 185 -45.53 5.51 -20.78
N PHE A 186 -45.09 4.48 -20.04
CA PHE A 186 -44.59 4.42 -18.68
C PHE A 186 -45.60 4.90 -17.64
N LEU A 187 -46.06 3.97 -16.80
CA LEU A 187 -46.76 4.33 -15.59
C LEU A 187 -45.79 5.03 -14.64
N ALA A 188 -46.31 5.86 -13.73
CA ALA A 188 -45.49 6.58 -12.75
C ALA A 188 -44.57 5.65 -11.93
N SER A 189 -44.92 4.37 -11.80
CA SER A 189 -44.11 3.33 -11.15
C SER A 189 -42.82 2.98 -11.90
N ASP A 190 -42.77 3.13 -13.23
CA ASP A 190 -41.84 2.37 -14.07
C ASP A 190 -40.52 3.08 -14.33
N VAL A 191 -40.55 4.39 -14.59
CA VAL A 191 -39.34 5.21 -14.80
C VAL A 191 -39.21 6.39 -13.84
N PHE A 192 -40.30 6.78 -13.16
CA PHE A 192 -40.37 8.00 -12.36
C PHE A 192 -40.13 7.80 -10.85
N THR A 193 -40.07 6.55 -10.39
CA THR A 193 -39.73 6.22 -8.99
C THR A 193 -38.21 6.17 -8.77
N ASP A 194 -37.82 5.98 -7.50
CA ASP A 194 -36.43 5.81 -7.07
C ASP A 194 -35.85 4.43 -7.40
N GLY A 195 -36.68 3.46 -7.79
CA GLY A 195 -36.22 2.15 -8.30
C GLY A 195 -36.93 1.73 -9.57
N PRO A 196 -36.69 2.45 -10.67
CA PRO A 196 -37.42 2.25 -11.90
C PRO A 196 -36.98 0.96 -12.61
N LEU A 197 -37.95 0.23 -13.14
CA LEU A 197 -37.72 -0.96 -13.95
C LEU A 197 -37.45 -0.54 -15.40
N LEU A 198 -36.20 -0.14 -15.69
CA LEU A 198 -35.86 0.45 -17.00
C LEU A 198 -35.96 -0.52 -18.18
N LEU A 199 -35.74 -1.83 -17.97
CA LEU A 199 -35.82 -2.81 -19.05
C LEU A 199 -37.28 -3.04 -19.49
N PRO A 200 -38.26 -3.26 -18.58
CA PRO A 200 -39.67 -3.23 -18.93
C PRO A 200 -40.10 -1.97 -19.68
N ALA A 201 -39.71 -0.79 -19.20
CA ALA A 201 -40.02 0.48 -19.87
C ALA A 201 -39.48 0.51 -21.32
N TYR A 202 -38.23 0.15 -21.54
CA TYR A 202 -37.72 0.10 -22.91
C TYR A 202 -38.45 -0.93 -23.80
N ARG A 203 -38.87 -2.08 -23.25
CA ARG A 203 -39.66 -3.06 -23.99
C ARG A 203 -41.05 -2.55 -24.36
N GLU A 204 -41.67 -1.76 -23.50
CA GLU A 204 -42.94 -1.08 -23.78
C GLU A 204 -42.79 -0.08 -24.94
N LEU A 205 -41.70 0.70 -24.97
CA LEU A 205 -41.41 1.59 -26.09
C LEU A 205 -41.21 0.85 -27.42
N VAL A 206 -40.53 -0.31 -27.40
CA VAL A 206 -40.37 -1.17 -28.59
C VAL A 206 -41.70 -1.80 -29.02
N ALA A 207 -42.56 -2.16 -28.06
CA ALA A 207 -43.90 -2.68 -28.36
C ALA A 207 -44.77 -1.61 -29.03
N LEU A 208 -44.77 -0.38 -28.51
CA LEU A 208 -45.48 0.74 -29.14
C LEU A 208 -44.97 1.02 -30.56
N GLN A 209 -43.65 0.96 -30.80
CA GLN A 209 -43.11 1.08 -32.16
C GLN A 209 -43.68 0.02 -33.10
N THR A 210 -43.84 -1.21 -32.60
CA THR A 210 -44.38 -2.33 -33.39
C THR A 210 -45.85 -2.06 -33.73
N GLU A 211 -46.66 -1.71 -32.74
CA GLU A 211 -48.08 -1.37 -32.90
C GLU A 211 -48.30 -0.22 -33.88
N VAL A 212 -47.56 0.89 -33.72
CA VAL A 212 -47.64 2.05 -34.62
C VAL A 212 -47.20 1.72 -36.05
N ASN A 213 -46.24 0.80 -36.24
CA ASN A 213 -45.84 0.35 -37.57
C ASN A 213 -46.94 -0.48 -38.24
N GLU A 214 -47.55 -1.41 -37.51
CA GLU A 214 -48.65 -2.24 -37.99
C GLU A 214 -49.87 -1.38 -38.38
N ASP A 215 -50.21 -0.40 -37.54
CA ASP A 215 -51.30 0.54 -37.84
C ASP A 215 -51.00 1.40 -39.06
N LEU A 216 -49.76 1.83 -39.27
CA LEU A 216 -49.41 2.62 -40.45
C LEU A 216 -49.50 1.79 -41.75
N GLU A 217 -49.19 0.50 -41.70
CA GLU A 217 -49.43 -0.42 -42.82
C GLU A 217 -50.92 -0.57 -43.09
N TRP A 218 -51.72 -0.77 -42.04
CA TRP A 218 -53.19 -0.87 -42.14
C TRP A 218 -53.81 0.42 -42.70
N LEU A 219 -53.38 1.59 -42.22
CA LEU A 219 -53.80 2.92 -42.70
C LEU A 219 -53.55 3.14 -44.21
N GLY A 220 -52.65 2.35 -44.82
CA GLY A 220 -52.39 2.34 -46.25
C GLY A 220 -53.34 1.47 -47.08
N GLU A 221 -54.22 0.67 -46.45
CA GLU A 221 -55.16 -0.19 -47.15
C GLU A 221 -56.30 0.60 -47.82
N PHE A 222 -56.59 0.26 -49.07
CA PHE A 222 -57.62 0.96 -49.86
C PHE A 222 -59.04 0.81 -49.29
N ALA A 223 -59.28 -0.28 -48.56
CA ALA A 223 -60.59 -0.69 -48.09
C ALA A 223 -60.86 -0.24 -46.63
N ILE A 224 -60.14 0.77 -46.15
CA ILE A 224 -60.18 1.16 -44.75
C ILE A 224 -61.41 2.01 -44.38
N ASP A 225 -61.91 2.82 -45.32
CA ASP A 225 -63.06 3.72 -45.13
C ASP A 225 -64.35 3.13 -45.73
N ASN A 226 -64.59 1.83 -45.53
CA ASN A 226 -65.74 1.15 -46.15
C ASN A 226 -67.06 1.38 -45.40
N ASP A 227 -67.01 1.85 -44.16
CA ASP A 227 -68.16 2.14 -43.31
C ASP A 227 -68.26 3.65 -43.05
N ALA A 228 -69.48 4.19 -43.10
CA ALA A 228 -69.73 5.61 -42.86
C ALA A 228 -69.59 6.00 -41.38
N ASP A 229 -69.72 5.02 -40.47
CA ASP A 229 -69.59 5.22 -39.02
C ASP A 229 -68.18 4.87 -38.48
N ASN A 230 -67.31 4.30 -39.32
CA ASN A 230 -65.95 3.91 -39.00
C ASN A 230 -65.00 4.27 -40.16
N TYR A 231 -64.33 5.42 -40.06
CA TYR A 231 -63.46 5.94 -41.11
C TYR A 231 -62.26 6.72 -40.54
N VAL A 232 -61.16 6.73 -41.30
CA VAL A 232 -59.91 7.41 -40.98
C VAL A 232 -60.02 8.90 -41.33
N GLN A 233 -59.75 9.76 -40.36
CA GLN A 233 -59.70 11.20 -40.63
C GLN A 233 -58.42 11.59 -41.36
N ARG A 234 -58.52 12.61 -42.22
CA ARG A 234 -57.37 13.22 -42.91
C ARG A 234 -56.21 13.62 -41.98
N TYR A 235 -56.52 13.92 -40.71
CA TYR A 235 -55.54 14.35 -39.72
C TYR A 235 -54.95 13.20 -38.89
N HIS A 236 -55.50 11.98 -38.98
CA HIS A 236 -55.03 10.82 -38.22
C HIS A 236 -53.74 10.26 -38.79
N ILE A 237 -53.65 10.04 -40.12
CA ILE A 237 -52.41 9.56 -40.77
C ILE A 237 -51.20 10.47 -40.43
N PRO A 238 -51.25 11.81 -40.60
CA PRO A 238 -50.13 12.67 -40.20
C PRO A 238 -49.80 12.62 -38.70
N ALA A 239 -50.78 12.33 -37.83
CA ALA A 239 -50.54 12.19 -36.40
C ALA A 239 -49.81 10.89 -36.07
N VAL A 240 -50.19 9.77 -36.72
CA VAL A 240 -49.52 8.47 -36.60
C VAL A 240 -48.11 8.52 -37.21
N GLU A 241 -47.93 9.18 -38.36
CA GLU A 241 -46.60 9.41 -38.95
C GLU A 241 -45.68 10.23 -38.04
N ALA A 242 -46.22 11.27 -37.37
CA ALA A 242 -45.47 12.07 -36.41
C ALA A 242 -45.11 11.27 -35.15
N LEU A 243 -46.05 10.48 -34.64
CA LEU A 243 -45.83 9.57 -33.51
C LEU A 243 -44.73 8.55 -33.85
N LYS A 244 -44.80 7.90 -35.01
CA LYS A 244 -43.79 6.98 -35.51
C LYS A 244 -42.41 7.63 -35.58
N ALA A 245 -42.31 8.80 -36.20
CA ALA A 245 -41.04 9.50 -36.37
C ALA A 245 -40.38 9.85 -35.03
N GLU A 246 -41.18 10.26 -34.04
CA GLU A 246 -40.68 10.54 -32.70
C GLU A 246 -40.25 9.26 -31.97
N ILE A 247 -41.04 8.18 -32.04
CA ILE A 247 -40.68 6.87 -31.44
C ILE A 247 -39.36 6.35 -32.03
N ASP A 248 -39.23 6.34 -33.35
CA ASP A 248 -38.03 5.88 -34.06
C ASP A 248 -36.80 6.68 -33.62
N ALA A 249 -36.91 8.02 -33.58
CA ALA A 249 -35.84 8.89 -33.14
C ALA A 249 -35.45 8.66 -31.66
N ARG A 250 -36.41 8.39 -30.78
CA ARG A 250 -36.14 8.09 -29.37
C ARG A 250 -35.49 6.73 -29.19
N LEU A 251 -35.96 5.70 -29.90
CA LEU A 251 -35.35 4.37 -29.83
C LEU A 251 -33.91 4.38 -30.35
N GLU A 252 -33.63 5.07 -31.45
CA GLU A 252 -32.27 5.25 -31.98
C GLU A 252 -31.34 5.92 -30.96
N ALA A 253 -31.83 6.95 -30.25
CA ALA A 253 -31.05 7.66 -29.23
C ALA A 253 -30.90 6.87 -27.92
N ILE A 254 -31.88 6.05 -27.54
CA ILE A 254 -31.92 5.34 -26.24
C ILE A 254 -31.16 4.01 -26.30
N GLU A 255 -31.18 3.30 -27.42
CA GLU A 255 -30.51 2.00 -27.55
C GLU A 255 -29.03 2.01 -27.16
N PRO A 256 -28.18 2.95 -27.60
CA PRO A 256 -26.78 3.00 -27.15
C PRO A 256 -26.66 3.25 -25.64
N LEU A 257 -27.55 4.04 -25.03
CA LEU A 257 -27.56 4.28 -23.58
C LEU A 257 -27.98 3.02 -22.80
N ARG A 258 -28.94 2.26 -23.32
CA ARG A 258 -29.35 0.97 -22.75
C ARG A 258 -28.20 -0.02 -22.79
N ALA A 259 -27.51 -0.13 -23.93
CA ALA A 259 -26.38 -1.02 -24.11
C ALA A 259 -25.21 -0.67 -23.16
N ASP A 260 -24.84 0.62 -23.10
CA ASP A 260 -23.78 1.15 -22.22
C ASP A 260 -24.12 0.93 -20.74
N SER A 261 -25.33 1.27 -20.31
CA SER A 261 -25.80 1.03 -18.94
C SER A 261 -25.74 -0.45 -18.57
N ALA A 262 -26.17 -1.34 -19.47
CA ALA A 262 -26.14 -2.78 -19.22
C ALA A 262 -24.71 -3.35 -19.16
N GLU A 263 -23.79 -2.84 -19.98
CA GLU A 263 -22.38 -3.26 -19.97
C GLU A 263 -21.67 -2.81 -18.70
N LYS A 264 -21.77 -1.53 -18.35
CA LYS A 264 -21.15 -0.98 -17.14
C LYS A 264 -21.72 -1.61 -15.87
N ASN A 265 -23.03 -1.87 -15.82
CA ASN A 265 -23.63 -2.57 -14.69
C ASN A 265 -23.10 -4.01 -14.55
N ARG A 266 -22.90 -4.74 -15.67
CA ARG A 266 -22.27 -6.07 -15.62
C ARG A 266 -20.82 -6.00 -15.14
N LEU A 267 -20.10 -4.93 -15.49
CA LEU A 267 -18.72 -4.74 -15.02
C LEU A 267 -18.69 -4.41 -13.53
N ALA A 268 -19.57 -3.52 -13.05
CA ALA A 268 -19.70 -3.20 -11.63
C ALA A 268 -20.03 -4.43 -10.78
N GLN A 269 -20.93 -5.30 -11.27
CA GLN A 269 -21.28 -6.56 -10.59
C GLN A 269 -20.14 -7.59 -10.54
N LYS A 270 -19.15 -7.50 -11.44
CA LYS A 270 -17.92 -8.31 -11.35
C LYS A 270 -16.87 -7.66 -10.46
N SER A 271 -17.13 -6.44 -10.04
CA SER A 271 -16.17 -5.57 -9.39
C SER A 271 -16.73 -5.01 -8.08
N ASP A 272 -17.11 -5.89 -7.16
CA ASP A 272 -17.66 -5.50 -5.88
C ASP A 272 -16.64 -4.71 -5.05
N VAL A 273 -17.05 -3.53 -4.59
CA VAL A 273 -16.24 -2.60 -3.80
C VAL A 273 -16.03 -3.14 -2.37
N LEU A 274 -17.07 -3.71 -1.76
CA LEU A 274 -17.03 -4.25 -0.40
C LEU A 274 -16.09 -5.44 -0.32
N VAL A 275 -16.17 -6.37 -1.27
CA VAL A 275 -15.28 -7.54 -1.31
C VAL A 275 -13.81 -7.12 -1.39
N ARG A 276 -13.49 -6.13 -2.23
CA ARG A 276 -12.12 -5.62 -2.35
C ARG A 276 -11.67 -4.85 -1.11
N GLN A 277 -12.59 -4.15 -0.45
CA GLN A 277 -12.31 -3.49 0.82
C GLN A 277 -11.98 -4.50 1.92
N LEU A 278 -12.70 -5.63 1.99
CA LEU A 278 -12.40 -6.70 2.94
C LEU A 278 -10.99 -7.29 2.73
N TYR A 279 -10.55 -7.46 1.47
CA TYR A 279 -9.17 -7.87 1.20
C TYR A 279 -8.15 -6.83 1.64
N LEU A 280 -8.44 -5.54 1.49
CA LEU A 280 -7.59 -4.47 2.02
C LEU A 280 -7.51 -4.50 3.54
N ASP A 281 -8.64 -4.76 4.21
CA ASP A 281 -8.73 -4.82 5.68
C ASP A 281 -7.94 -6.03 6.20
N ARG A 282 -8.12 -7.20 5.56
CA ARG A 282 -7.36 -8.42 5.83
C ARG A 282 -5.86 -8.20 5.64
N ALA A 283 -5.44 -7.64 4.49
CA ALA A 283 -4.03 -7.36 4.21
C ALA A 283 -3.42 -6.37 5.23
N THR A 284 -4.22 -5.39 5.68
CA THR A 284 -3.81 -4.43 6.72
C THR A 284 -3.61 -5.11 8.08
N ALA A 285 -4.53 -5.99 8.48
CA ALA A 285 -4.41 -6.77 9.72
C ALA A 285 -3.22 -7.74 9.70
N GLN A 286 -2.93 -8.33 8.53
CA GLN A 286 -1.74 -9.16 8.31
C GLN A 286 -0.46 -8.37 8.50
N ARG A 287 -0.34 -7.18 7.88
CA ARG A 287 0.81 -6.27 8.08
C ARG A 287 1.01 -5.94 9.56
N ASP A 288 -0.05 -5.56 10.26
CA ASP A 288 0.06 -5.16 11.67
C ASP A 288 0.48 -6.33 12.57
N THR A 289 0.00 -7.54 12.29
CA THR A 289 0.45 -8.76 12.97
C THR A 289 1.93 -9.06 12.66
N LEU A 290 2.32 -9.00 11.39
CA LEU A 290 3.68 -9.26 10.95
C LEU A 290 4.70 -8.28 11.57
N ARG A 291 4.34 -7.01 11.77
CA ARG A 291 5.18 -6.01 12.46
C ARG A 291 5.52 -6.44 13.88
N VAL A 292 4.54 -7.00 14.60
CA VAL A 292 4.77 -7.49 15.96
C VAL A 292 5.62 -8.76 15.94
N VAL A 293 5.38 -9.66 14.99
CA VAL A 293 6.18 -10.89 14.81
C VAL A 293 7.65 -10.56 14.53
N GLU A 294 7.92 -9.66 13.59
CA GLU A 294 9.26 -9.16 13.30
C GLU A 294 9.90 -8.53 14.54
N ALA A 295 9.16 -7.71 15.28
CA ALA A 295 9.64 -7.08 16.51
C ALA A 295 9.98 -8.10 17.62
N ILE A 296 9.22 -9.20 17.75
CA ILE A 296 9.50 -10.30 18.68
C ILE A 296 10.84 -10.96 18.31
N PHE A 297 11.03 -11.32 17.04
CA PHE A 297 12.27 -11.99 16.60
C PHE A 297 13.48 -11.07 16.68
N SER A 298 13.35 -9.81 16.26
CA SER A 298 14.40 -8.79 16.36
C SER A 298 14.81 -8.54 17.82
N THR A 299 13.83 -8.37 18.72
CA THR A 299 14.07 -8.19 20.16
C THR A 299 14.76 -9.41 20.77
N SER A 300 14.32 -10.62 20.41
CA SER A 300 14.85 -11.87 20.94
C SER A 300 16.28 -12.14 20.45
N ALA A 301 16.55 -11.95 19.16
CA ALA A 301 17.90 -12.03 18.59
C ALA A 301 18.86 -11.07 19.30
N ARG A 302 18.47 -9.78 19.42
CA ARG A 302 19.31 -8.77 20.06
C ARG A 302 19.54 -9.03 21.55
N TYR A 303 18.55 -9.55 22.27
CA TYR A 303 18.71 -9.97 23.67
C TYR A 303 19.77 -11.05 23.86
N VAL A 304 19.82 -12.03 22.94
CA VAL A 304 20.79 -13.13 22.97
C VAL A 304 22.18 -12.61 22.60
N GLU A 305 22.28 -11.82 21.52
CA GLU A 305 23.54 -11.23 21.04
C GLU A 305 24.26 -10.37 22.10
N LEU A 306 23.50 -9.64 22.93
CA LEU A 306 24.06 -8.76 23.96
C LEU A 306 24.72 -9.52 25.13
N TYR A 307 24.65 -10.84 25.18
CA TYR A 307 25.38 -11.63 26.17
C TYR A 307 26.89 -11.50 25.93
N GLU A 308 27.59 -10.87 26.88
CA GLU A 308 29.02 -10.50 26.80
C GLU A 308 29.42 -9.46 25.73
N HIS A 309 28.45 -8.85 25.03
CA HIS A 309 28.76 -7.81 24.03
C HIS A 309 29.16 -6.47 24.69
N PRO A 310 30.17 -5.73 24.17
CA PRO A 310 30.60 -4.44 24.72
C PRO A 310 29.53 -3.34 24.67
N GLU A 311 28.48 -3.54 23.88
CA GLU A 311 27.31 -2.67 23.74
C GLU A 311 26.26 -2.91 24.83
N ASN A 312 26.41 -3.94 25.68
CA ASN A 312 25.51 -4.20 26.81
C ASN A 312 25.77 -3.24 27.99
N VAL A 313 25.72 -1.95 27.69
CA VAL A 313 25.96 -0.84 28.61
C VAL A 313 24.77 -0.64 29.56
N VAL A 314 25.00 0.07 30.66
CA VAL A 314 23.95 0.43 31.62
C VAL A 314 23.34 1.77 31.22
N VAL A 315 22.04 1.76 30.89
CA VAL A 315 21.24 2.95 30.55
C VAL A 315 20.03 2.99 31.48
N GLU A 316 19.73 4.14 32.08
CA GLU A 316 18.61 4.29 33.03
C GLU A 316 18.61 3.25 34.18
N GLY A 317 19.80 2.83 34.64
CA GLY A 317 19.95 1.87 35.74
C GLY A 317 19.65 0.41 35.38
N LYS A 318 19.44 0.08 34.09
CA LYS A 318 19.33 -1.28 33.57
C LYS A 318 20.36 -1.51 32.47
N THR A 319 20.79 -2.74 32.25
CA THR A 319 21.60 -3.05 31.07
C THR A 319 20.75 -2.99 29.79
N LEU A 320 21.36 -2.75 28.64
CA LEU A 320 20.65 -2.78 27.35
C LEU A 320 19.93 -4.13 27.14
N ARG A 321 20.56 -5.23 27.53
CA ARG A 321 19.94 -6.57 27.53
C ARG A 321 18.68 -6.64 28.40
N GLN A 322 18.67 -6.00 29.57
CA GLN A 322 17.50 -5.93 30.45
C GLN A 322 16.38 -5.05 29.89
N HIS A 323 16.71 -4.02 29.10
CA HIS A 323 15.71 -3.21 28.39
C HIS A 323 15.01 -4.04 27.31
N TYR A 324 15.76 -4.78 26.48
CA TYR A 324 15.17 -5.70 25.50
C TYR A 324 14.33 -6.80 26.14
N SER A 325 14.79 -7.45 27.21
CA SER A 325 13.98 -8.47 27.87
C SER A 325 12.71 -7.92 28.53
N SER A 326 12.71 -6.64 28.93
CA SER A 326 11.52 -5.96 29.47
C SER A 326 10.45 -5.69 28.40
N LEU A 327 10.79 -5.70 27.11
CA LEU A 327 9.84 -5.53 26.00
C LEU A 327 9.06 -6.80 25.68
N ILE A 328 9.65 -7.98 25.95
CA ILE A 328 9.09 -9.28 25.56
C ILE A 328 7.63 -9.44 26.02
N PRO A 329 7.26 -9.18 27.29
CA PRO A 329 5.86 -9.30 27.72
C PRO A 329 4.89 -8.42 26.93
N ASN A 330 5.25 -7.17 26.65
CA ASN A 330 4.42 -6.24 25.89
C ASN A 330 4.26 -6.68 24.44
N LEU A 331 5.33 -7.21 23.83
CA LEU A 331 5.30 -7.74 22.46
C LEU A 331 4.38 -8.96 22.35
N PHE A 332 4.37 -9.86 23.34
CA PHE A 332 3.42 -10.97 23.37
C PHE A 332 1.97 -10.52 23.59
N ILE A 333 1.74 -9.51 24.43
CA ILE A 333 0.39 -8.91 24.58
C ILE A 333 -0.06 -8.29 23.24
N ALA A 334 0.82 -7.55 22.57
CA ALA A 334 0.55 -6.98 21.25
C ALA A 334 0.27 -8.07 20.20
N ALA A 335 0.99 -9.19 20.24
CA ALA A 335 0.79 -10.29 19.31
C ALA A 335 -0.60 -10.91 19.48
N VAL A 336 -1.03 -11.17 20.72
CA VAL A 336 -2.39 -11.67 21.00
C VAL A 336 -3.45 -10.70 20.50
N GLY A 337 -3.27 -9.40 20.74
CA GLY A 337 -4.18 -8.37 20.26
C GLY A 337 -4.30 -8.35 18.73
N ASN A 338 -3.17 -8.27 18.03
CA ASN A 338 -3.16 -8.21 16.56
C ASN A 338 -3.63 -9.53 15.91
N ILE A 339 -3.35 -10.69 16.51
CA ILE A 339 -3.89 -11.99 16.08
C ILE A 339 -5.42 -12.03 16.22
N SER A 340 -5.98 -11.48 17.30
CA SER A 340 -7.44 -11.40 17.47
C SER A 340 -8.09 -10.57 16.36
N GLU A 341 -7.45 -9.47 15.97
CA GLU A 341 -7.91 -8.59 14.90
C GLU A 341 -7.76 -9.26 13.52
N LEU A 342 -6.66 -9.97 13.29
CA LEU A 342 -6.46 -10.78 12.10
C LEU A 342 -7.55 -11.87 11.97
N ASN A 343 -7.84 -12.60 13.04
CA ASN A 343 -8.88 -13.62 13.06
C ASN A 343 -10.27 -13.03 12.78
N ALA A 344 -10.55 -11.82 13.27
CA ALA A 344 -11.80 -11.11 12.97
C ALA A 344 -11.88 -10.73 11.48
N ALA A 345 -10.80 -10.20 10.90
CA ALA A 345 -10.73 -9.86 9.49
C ALA A 345 -10.83 -11.10 8.58
N ASP A 346 -10.18 -12.21 8.94
CA ASP A 346 -10.29 -13.49 8.23
C ASP A 346 -11.74 -14.01 8.27
N ALA A 347 -12.39 -13.98 9.44
CA ALA A 347 -13.77 -14.43 9.58
C ALA A 347 -14.76 -13.54 8.80
N GLU A 348 -14.54 -12.22 8.77
CA GLU A 348 -15.37 -11.29 8.01
C GLU A 348 -15.18 -11.48 6.49
N ALA A 349 -13.94 -11.65 6.03
CA ALA A 349 -13.65 -11.99 4.65
C ALA A 349 -14.26 -13.34 4.23
N GLU A 350 -14.13 -14.39 5.06
CA GLU A 350 -14.68 -15.72 4.78
C GLU A 350 -16.22 -15.71 4.74
N ALA A 351 -16.87 -15.13 5.75
CA ALA A 351 -18.33 -15.08 5.84
C ALA A 351 -18.94 -14.31 4.66
N LEU A 352 -18.33 -13.20 4.26
CA LEU A 352 -18.86 -12.33 3.21
C LEU A 352 -18.48 -12.80 1.79
N PHE A 353 -17.45 -13.62 1.65
CA PHE A 353 -17.01 -14.19 0.38
C PHE A 353 -17.68 -15.55 0.06
N LEU A 354 -17.87 -16.42 1.06
CA LEU A 354 -18.41 -17.77 0.87
C LEU A 354 -19.93 -17.84 0.99
N ASP A 355 -20.52 -17.05 1.89
CA ASP A 355 -21.96 -17.04 2.18
C ASP A 355 -22.59 -15.73 1.72
N TRP A 356 -22.59 -15.50 0.40
CA TRP A 356 -23.14 -14.36 -0.37
C TRP A 356 -24.64 -14.06 -0.08
N GLU A 357 -24.99 -13.79 1.18
CA GLU A 357 -26.32 -13.36 1.62
C GLU A 357 -26.35 -11.84 1.89
N THR A 358 -25.22 -11.13 1.82
CA THR A 358 -25.21 -9.66 1.92
C THR A 358 -25.95 -8.98 0.77
N ASP A 359 -25.93 -9.56 -0.43
CA ASP A 359 -26.71 -9.13 -1.59
C ASP A 359 -28.23 -9.37 -1.41
N LEU A 360 -28.62 -10.20 -0.43
CA LEU A 360 -30.01 -10.47 -0.05
C LEU A 360 -30.49 -9.65 1.16
N GLY A 361 -29.59 -9.33 2.11
CA GLY A 361 -29.93 -8.70 3.39
C GLY A 361 -29.82 -7.17 3.43
N THR A 362 -28.84 -6.59 2.74
CA THR A 362 -28.52 -5.16 2.83
C THR A 362 -28.46 -4.56 1.43
N ASN A 363 -29.64 -4.30 0.86
CA ASN A 363 -29.82 -3.55 -0.41
C ASN A 363 -29.32 -2.09 -0.37
N ASP A 364 -28.44 -1.76 0.57
CA ASP A 364 -27.79 -0.47 0.80
C ASP A 364 -26.28 -0.68 0.92
N GLU A 365 -25.66 -1.07 -0.20
CA GLU A 365 -24.21 -1.20 -0.33
C GLU A 365 -23.49 0.08 0.13
N GLN A 366 -24.11 1.26 0.01
CA GLN A 366 -23.50 2.52 0.43
C GLN A 366 -23.51 2.69 1.95
N VAL A 367 -24.63 2.44 2.64
CA VAL A 367 -24.64 2.49 4.11
C VAL A 367 -23.76 1.38 4.68
N ALA A 368 -23.82 0.17 4.13
CA ALA A 368 -22.92 -0.92 4.53
C ALA A 368 -21.45 -0.56 4.25
N TYR A 369 -21.15 0.07 3.12
CA TYR A 369 -19.81 0.56 2.79
C TYR A 369 -19.36 1.71 3.69
N ASP A 370 -20.22 2.66 4.00
CA ASP A 370 -19.93 3.78 4.88
C ASP A 370 -19.75 3.32 6.33
N GLU A 371 -20.57 2.37 6.79
CA GLU A 371 -20.42 1.71 8.09
C GLU A 371 -19.13 0.88 8.14
N ALA A 372 -18.83 0.08 7.13
CA ALA A 372 -17.58 -0.68 7.03
C ALA A 372 -16.37 0.26 6.99
N LYS A 373 -16.44 1.35 6.23
CA LYS A 373 -15.39 2.38 6.17
C LYS A 373 -15.21 3.10 7.50
N LEU A 374 -16.30 3.42 8.19
CA LEU A 374 -16.26 4.05 9.51
C LEU A 374 -15.67 3.08 10.55
N LYS A 375 -16.14 1.83 10.57
CA LYS A 375 -15.61 0.76 11.43
C LYS A 375 -14.12 0.56 11.18
N PHE A 376 -13.72 0.36 9.91
CA PHE A 376 -12.33 0.23 9.51
C PHE A 376 -11.48 1.43 9.92
N ALA A 377 -11.97 2.65 9.73
CA ALA A 377 -11.25 3.86 10.13
C ALA A 377 -11.09 3.94 11.66
N ILE A 378 -12.17 3.73 12.42
CA ILE A 378 -12.15 3.72 13.90
C ILE A 378 -11.17 2.67 14.40
N GLU A 379 -11.25 1.44 13.90
CA GLU A 379 -10.38 0.34 14.28
C GLU A 379 -8.93 0.62 13.91
N THR A 380 -8.67 1.13 12.70
CA THR A 380 -7.31 1.50 12.27
C THR A 380 -6.71 2.57 13.16
N TYR A 381 -7.46 3.63 13.49
CA TYR A 381 -6.97 4.69 14.38
C TYR A 381 -6.75 4.19 15.81
N ALA A 382 -7.67 3.37 16.33
CA ALA A 382 -7.52 2.74 17.64
C ALA A 382 -6.28 1.84 17.68
N LYS A 383 -6.05 1.04 16.62
CA LYS A 383 -4.88 0.16 16.47
C LYS A 383 -3.58 0.94 16.45
N ILE A 384 -3.51 2.08 15.75
CA ILE A 384 -2.32 2.94 15.75
C ILE A 384 -1.98 3.40 17.17
N LEU A 385 -2.97 3.85 17.93
CA LEU A 385 -2.75 4.32 19.31
C LEU A 385 -2.32 3.18 20.24
N ILE A 386 -3.01 2.04 20.18
CA ILE A 386 -2.71 0.87 21.03
C ILE A 386 -1.34 0.30 20.68
N ASN A 387 -1.03 0.10 19.40
CA ASN A 387 0.28 -0.39 18.98
C ASN A 387 1.39 0.61 19.35
N GLY A 388 1.13 1.91 19.20
CA GLY A 388 1.98 3.01 19.66
C GLY A 388 2.40 2.86 21.12
N GLU A 389 1.42 2.88 22.01
CA GLU A 389 1.63 2.87 23.46
C GLU A 389 2.17 1.54 23.97
N VAL A 390 1.64 0.41 23.47
CA VAL A 390 1.95 -0.92 24.04
C VAL A 390 3.34 -1.39 23.67
N TRP A 391 3.77 -1.20 22.42
CA TRP A 391 5.02 -1.81 21.95
C TRP A 391 5.87 -0.95 21.01
N GLN A 392 5.30 -0.12 20.14
CA GLN A 392 6.07 0.63 19.14
C GLN A 392 6.94 1.72 19.78
N GLU A 393 6.39 2.58 20.63
CA GLU A 393 7.15 3.60 21.34
C GLU A 393 8.15 3.00 22.33
N PRO A 394 7.79 1.98 23.15
CA PRO A 394 8.75 1.28 23.99
C PRO A 394 9.92 0.67 23.18
N LEU A 395 9.63 0.02 22.06
CA LEU A 395 10.66 -0.57 21.19
C LEU A 395 11.56 0.52 20.59
N ALA A 396 10.99 1.60 20.06
CA ALA A 396 11.74 2.71 19.49
C ALA A 396 12.68 3.35 20.53
N LYS A 397 12.22 3.47 21.79
CA LYS A 397 13.05 3.95 22.89
C LYS A 397 14.27 3.04 23.14
N VAL A 398 14.06 1.72 23.18
CA VAL A 398 15.17 0.77 23.38
C VAL A 398 16.12 0.74 22.18
N GLN A 399 15.59 0.81 20.95
CA GLN A 399 16.40 0.92 19.73
C GLN A 399 17.24 2.20 19.69
N TYR A 400 16.72 3.32 20.22
CA TYR A 400 17.49 4.54 20.39
C TYR A 400 18.67 4.37 21.36
N PHE A 401 18.45 3.66 22.48
CA PHE A 401 19.53 3.31 23.40
C PHE A 401 20.56 2.39 22.75
N ASP A 402 20.11 1.41 21.96
CA ASP A 402 20.99 0.51 21.23
C ASP A 402 21.84 1.25 20.20
N ALA A 403 21.23 2.11 19.38
CA ALA A 403 21.94 2.92 18.39
C ALA A 403 23.00 3.81 19.05
N SER A 404 22.68 4.40 20.20
CA SER A 404 23.64 5.20 20.99
C SER A 404 24.80 4.35 21.52
N ALA A 405 24.52 3.14 22.02
CA ALA A 405 25.54 2.21 22.51
C ALA A 405 26.47 1.71 21.40
N LYS A 406 25.92 1.42 20.22
CA LYS A 406 26.69 1.07 19.01
C LYS A 406 27.62 2.20 18.58
N GLN A 407 27.12 3.43 18.54
CA GLN A 407 27.96 4.59 18.20
C GLN A 407 29.10 4.77 19.22
N GLU A 408 28.82 4.66 20.52
CA GLU A 408 29.84 4.78 21.56
C GLU A 408 30.88 3.63 21.49
N ALA A 409 30.46 2.41 21.15
CA ALA A 409 31.37 1.29 20.93
C ALA A 409 32.30 1.55 19.73
N ALA A 410 31.74 2.02 18.62
CA ALA A 410 32.49 2.40 17.42
C ALA A 410 33.50 3.52 17.69
N ASP A 411 33.09 4.57 18.42
CA ASP A 411 33.96 5.70 18.78
C ASP A 411 35.13 5.23 19.68
N ARG A 412 34.86 4.33 20.64
CA ARG A 412 35.91 3.73 21.51
C ARG A 412 36.87 2.84 20.73
N GLU A 413 36.40 2.13 19.71
CA GLU A 413 37.27 1.34 18.83
C GLU A 413 38.12 2.22 17.92
N ALA A 414 37.54 3.25 17.32
CA ALA A 414 38.27 4.24 16.53
C ALA A 414 39.35 4.94 17.33
N ALA A 415 39.07 5.32 18.59
CA ALA A 415 40.05 5.90 19.50
C ALA A 415 41.21 4.92 19.81
N ARG A 416 40.90 3.64 20.07
CA ARG A 416 41.92 2.61 20.29
C ARG A 416 42.80 2.38 19.05
N ALA A 417 42.19 2.38 17.87
CA ALA A 417 42.92 2.26 16.60
C ALA A 417 43.84 3.46 16.36
N ALA A 418 43.37 4.69 16.63
CA ALA A 418 44.18 5.91 16.54
C ALA A 418 45.37 5.90 17.52
N ASP A 419 45.15 5.50 18.77
CA ASP A 419 46.21 5.35 19.78
C ASP A 419 47.23 4.26 19.40
N ALA A 420 46.78 3.16 18.81
CA ALA A 420 47.66 2.10 18.32
C ALA A 420 48.52 2.58 17.15
N ALA A 421 47.93 3.29 16.19
CA ALA A 421 48.64 3.89 15.07
C ALA A 421 49.66 4.94 15.53
N TYR A 422 49.29 5.79 16.50
CA TYR A 422 50.19 6.78 17.08
C TYR A 422 51.41 6.13 17.77
N ARG A 423 51.20 5.05 18.54
CA ARG A 423 52.29 4.30 19.17
C ARG A 423 53.18 3.60 18.16
N ALA A 424 52.60 3.02 17.10
CA ALA A 424 53.38 2.41 16.02
C ALA A 424 54.27 3.43 15.30
N GLU A 425 53.75 4.63 15.06
CA GLU A 425 54.52 5.73 14.45
C GLU A 425 55.64 6.23 15.36
N GLN A 426 55.39 6.36 16.67
CA GLN A 426 56.46 6.68 17.63
C GLN A 426 57.56 5.62 17.65
N LEU A 427 57.21 4.34 17.58
CA LEU A 427 58.19 3.25 17.49
C LEU A 427 58.99 3.33 16.19
N ARG A 428 58.35 3.64 15.04
CA ARG A 428 59.05 3.86 13.77
C ARG A 428 60.06 4.99 13.86
N ILE A 429 59.66 6.15 14.39
CA ILE A 429 60.55 7.31 14.57
C ILE A 429 61.72 6.96 15.51
N ALA A 430 61.46 6.23 16.60
CA ALA A 430 62.51 5.78 17.51
C ALA A 430 63.48 4.79 16.86
N GLN A 431 62.98 3.88 16.01
CA GLN A 431 63.78 2.94 15.24
C GLN A 431 64.67 3.68 14.23
N GLU A 432 64.11 4.63 13.47
CA GLU A 432 64.87 5.45 12.52
C GLU A 432 65.94 6.31 13.20
N ALA A 433 65.65 6.83 14.39
CA ALA A 433 66.64 7.56 15.19
C ALA A 433 67.76 6.63 15.69
N ALA A 434 67.44 5.40 16.09
CA ALA A 434 68.44 4.40 16.50
C ALA A 434 69.30 3.94 15.32
N ASP A 435 68.69 3.70 14.16
CA ASP A 435 69.41 3.33 12.92
C ASP A 435 70.32 4.47 12.45
N ALA A 436 69.87 5.73 12.54
CA ALA A 436 70.70 6.89 12.23
C ALA A 436 71.89 7.05 13.20
N GLN A 437 71.70 6.75 14.49
CA GLN A 437 72.79 6.74 15.47
C GLN A 437 73.81 5.62 15.19
N ASN A 438 73.34 4.42 14.83
CA ASN A 438 74.20 3.32 14.43
C ASN A 438 74.98 3.64 13.15
N ALA A 439 74.34 4.24 12.14
CA ALA A 439 75.02 4.66 10.92
C ALA A 439 76.08 5.74 11.18
N LEU A 440 75.81 6.68 12.09
CA LEU A 440 76.81 7.66 12.54
C LEU A 440 77.97 7.01 13.31
N ALA A 441 77.68 6.02 14.16
CA ALA A 441 78.69 5.28 14.91
C ALA A 441 79.58 4.42 13.99
N GLU A 442 79.00 3.75 12.98
CA GLU A 442 79.76 3.04 11.95
C GLU A 442 80.59 3.99 11.08
N ALA A 443 80.05 5.16 10.70
CA ALA A 443 80.80 6.18 9.99
C ALA A 443 81.98 6.71 10.82
N LEU A 444 81.82 6.88 12.14
CA LEU A 444 82.89 7.29 13.04
C LEU A 444 83.93 6.18 13.25
N ALA A 445 83.50 4.91 13.31
CA ALA A 445 84.39 3.76 13.41
C ALA A 445 85.21 3.55 12.12
N ASN A 446 84.61 3.78 10.95
CA ASN A 446 85.30 3.75 9.66
C ASN A 446 86.21 4.98 9.44
N ALA A 447 85.87 6.13 10.01
CA ALA A 447 86.75 7.31 10.03
C ALA A 447 87.98 7.15 10.96
N GLY A 448 87.97 6.15 11.85
CA GLY A 448 89.11 5.76 12.67
C GLY A 448 90.08 4.78 12.00
N ASN A 449 89.79 4.34 10.76
CA ASN A 449 90.61 3.37 10.03
C ASN A 449 90.82 3.83 8.58
N SER A 450 91.54 4.95 8.42
CA SER A 450 92.02 5.40 7.12
C SER A 450 93.53 5.60 7.18
N ASP A 451 94.26 4.51 6.93
CA ASP A 451 95.63 4.54 6.41
C ASP A 451 95.58 4.16 4.93
N ASN A 452 95.96 5.14 4.12
CA ASN A 452 96.73 5.12 2.87
C ASN A 452 96.41 4.18 1.67
N ASP A 453 96.48 4.88 0.53
CA ASP A 453 97.07 4.50 -0.77
C ASP A 453 96.24 3.72 -1.81
N GLY A 454 96.29 4.25 -3.04
CA GLY A 454 96.43 3.39 -4.23
C GLY A 454 95.46 3.57 -5.40
N ASP A 455 95.54 4.72 -6.07
CA ASP A 455 95.55 4.96 -7.53
C ASP A 455 94.83 3.99 -8.53
N ASN A 456 93.95 4.63 -9.34
CA ASN A 456 93.82 4.59 -10.82
C ASN A 456 92.81 3.69 -11.59
N SER A 457 91.98 4.40 -12.38
CA SER A 457 91.54 4.13 -13.79
C SER A 457 90.57 2.98 -14.13
N SER A 458 89.33 3.32 -14.55
CA SER A 458 88.81 3.25 -15.95
C SER A 458 87.28 3.05 -16.04
N ASP A 459 86.67 3.80 -16.97
CA ASP A 459 85.36 3.68 -17.66
C ASP A 459 84.35 2.57 -17.26
N ASP A 460 83.08 2.93 -17.01
CA ASP A 460 81.98 2.84 -17.99
C ASP A 460 80.59 3.27 -17.41
N LYS A 461 79.90 4.16 -18.16
CA LYS A 461 78.45 4.42 -18.31
C LYS A 461 77.45 4.35 -17.13
N GLY A 462 76.82 5.51 -16.87
CA GLY A 462 75.41 5.71 -17.24
C GLY A 462 74.35 5.84 -16.11
N THR A 463 73.80 7.06 -15.99
CA THR A 463 72.46 7.44 -15.46
C THR A 463 72.17 7.23 -13.96
N GLY A 464 71.74 8.20 -13.15
CA GLY A 464 71.35 9.59 -13.36
C GLY A 464 70.79 10.21 -12.06
N SER A 465 70.68 11.55 -12.08
CA SER A 465 69.95 12.43 -11.14
C SER A 465 70.55 12.58 -9.72
N SER A 466 71.24 13.64 -9.30
CA SER A 466 71.12 15.11 -9.40
C SER A 466 70.98 15.69 -7.99
N ASP A 467 71.99 16.47 -7.63
CA ASP A 467 71.99 17.62 -6.72
C ASP A 467 71.90 17.40 -5.21
N ILE A 468 73.08 17.04 -4.69
CA ILE A 468 73.60 17.53 -3.41
C ILE A 468 73.90 19.04 -3.55
N GLY A 469 73.29 19.85 -2.69
CA GLY A 469 73.68 21.23 -2.40
C GLY A 469 74.63 21.26 -1.21
N THR A 470 75.83 21.77 -1.47
CA THR A 470 77.01 21.83 -0.59
C THR A 470 76.84 22.84 0.58
N TRP A 471 77.72 22.72 1.59
CA TRP A 471 77.97 23.60 2.77
C TRP A 471 77.02 23.40 3.97
N GLY A 472 77.39 23.05 5.20
CA GLY A 472 78.65 22.89 5.92
C GLY A 472 78.32 22.56 7.41
N PRO A 473 79.27 22.08 8.22
CA PRO A 473 79.03 21.42 9.51
C PRO A 473 78.92 22.42 10.69
N PHE A 474 78.38 21.95 11.82
CA PHE A 474 78.24 22.64 13.13
C PHE A 474 77.06 23.64 13.28
N ALA A 475 75.90 23.15 13.73
CA ALA A 475 75.05 23.78 14.76
C ALA A 475 73.64 23.13 14.81
N ALA A 476 73.45 22.11 15.65
CA ALA A 476 72.18 21.81 16.36
C ALA A 476 72.25 20.48 17.14
N ILE A 477 73.29 20.27 17.97
CA ILE A 477 73.33 19.15 18.94
C ILE A 477 72.81 19.58 20.34
N ALA A 478 72.23 20.77 20.49
CA ALA A 478 71.94 21.33 21.81
C ALA A 478 70.45 21.34 22.24
N ALA A 479 69.55 20.56 21.62
CA ALA A 479 68.11 20.74 21.91
C ALA A 479 67.21 19.51 21.90
N ILE A 480 67.69 18.28 22.10
CA ILE A 480 66.78 17.15 22.43
C ILE A 480 67.48 16.20 23.42
N PHE A 481 67.80 16.70 24.61
CA PHE A 481 68.17 15.87 25.76
C PHE A 481 67.70 16.45 27.11
N PRO A 482 66.51 17.10 27.17
CA PRO A 482 65.74 17.02 28.42
C PRO A 482 64.22 16.87 28.20
N PHE A 483 63.76 15.94 27.34
CA PHE A 483 62.34 15.52 27.32
C PHE A 483 62.09 14.09 27.82
N LEU A 484 63.13 13.39 28.31
CA LEU A 484 63.06 12.03 28.86
C LEU A 484 63.07 11.95 30.40
N SER A 485 63.01 13.07 31.14
CA SER A 485 63.13 13.05 32.61
C SER A 485 61.98 13.68 33.41
N GLY A 486 60.85 14.03 32.79
CA GLY A 486 59.74 14.65 33.52
C GLY A 486 58.38 14.26 32.98
N ILE A 487 57.79 13.21 33.54
CA ILE A 487 56.39 13.09 34.01
C ILE A 487 56.17 11.60 34.37
N VAL A 488 56.68 11.23 35.54
CA VAL A 488 56.16 10.14 36.37
C VAL A 488 56.07 10.71 37.80
N LYS A 489 54.84 10.71 38.34
CA LYS A 489 54.36 11.13 39.68
C LYS A 489 53.85 12.57 39.85
N PHE A 490 52.54 12.77 39.67
CA PHE A 490 51.55 12.71 40.76
C PHE A 490 50.26 12.05 40.27
#